data_AF-A0A1U7WMQ0-F1
#
_entry.id   AF-A0A1U7WMQ0-F1
#
_cell.length_a   1.000
_cell.length_b   1.000
_cell.length_c   1.000
_cell.angle_alpha   90.00
_cell.angle_beta   90.00
_cell.angle_gamma   90.00
#
_symmetry.space_group_name_H-M   'P 1'
#
loop_
_entity.id
_entity.type
_entity.pdbx_description
1 polymer ?
#
loop_
_entity_poly.entity_id
_entity_poly.type
_entity_poly.pdbx_seq_one_letter_code
_entity_poly.pdbx_strand_id
1 'polypeptide(L)'
;MLPEMGSEGSSKVVVPRNFRLLEELERGEKGIGDGTVSYGMDDADDVFMQSWTGTIIGPPNTVHEGRIYQLKLFCGKEYPDEPPGVRFQTRINMSCVNYETGVVEPRLFPMLADWKRENTMEDILMQLKKEMMSPQNRKLSQPSDGNEEGRVDQKGLVVKCCIM
;
A
#
# COMPACT_ATOMS: atom_id res chain seq x y z
N MET A 1 8.97 39.09 43.05
CA MET A 1 9.39 37.85 42.37
C MET A 1 8.20 36.92 42.42
N LEU A 2 7.53 36.71 41.30
CA LEU A 2 6.45 35.72 41.17
C LEU A 2 7.09 34.38 40.76
N PRO A 3 6.66 33.24 41.33
CA PRO A 3 7.16 31.94 40.91
C PRO A 3 6.57 31.57 39.54
N GLU A 4 7.44 31.23 38.59
CA GLU A 4 7.04 30.61 37.32
C GLU A 4 6.45 29.23 37.59
N MET A 5 5.22 29.03 37.11
CA MET A 5 4.56 27.72 37.08
C MET A 5 5.20 26.88 35.98
N GLY A 6 5.84 25.78 36.37
CA GLY A 6 6.42 24.82 35.45
C GLY A 6 5.37 24.26 34.49
N SER A 7 5.68 24.33 33.20
CA SER A 7 4.92 23.69 32.14
C SER A 7 4.95 22.17 32.34
N GLU A 8 3.81 21.60 32.74
CA GLU A 8 3.62 20.15 32.79
C GLU A 8 3.84 19.58 31.39
N GLY A 9 4.89 18.76 31.25
CA GLY A 9 5.16 18.02 30.02
C GLY A 9 3.98 17.13 29.69
N SER A 10 3.27 17.45 28.60
CA SER A 10 2.26 16.59 28.01
C SER A 10 2.90 15.24 27.72
N SER A 11 2.57 14.22 28.52
CA SER A 11 2.96 12.84 28.26
C SER A 11 2.31 12.42 26.94
N LYS A 12 3.11 12.31 25.88
CA LYS A 12 2.64 11.90 24.54
C LYS A 12 2.03 10.50 24.69
N VAL A 13 0.70 10.40 24.64
CA VAL A 13 -0.02 9.13 24.67
C VAL A 13 0.39 8.34 23.43
N VAL A 14 1.03 7.20 23.61
CA VAL A 14 1.45 6.32 22.53
C VAL A 14 0.35 5.30 22.28
N VAL A 15 -0.27 5.35 21.09
CA VAL A 15 -1.27 4.38 20.66
C VAL A 15 -0.58 3.04 20.39
N PRO A 16 -1.04 1.91 20.98
CA PRO A 16 -0.48 0.60 20.71
C PRO A 16 -0.70 0.14 19.25
N ARG A 17 0.22 -0.68 18.74
CA ARG A 17 0.21 -1.22 17.37
C ARG A 17 -1.16 -1.73 16.91
N ASN A 18 -1.82 -2.58 17.71
CA ASN A 18 -3.06 -3.21 17.27
C ASN A 18 -4.21 -2.19 17.13
N PHE A 19 -4.26 -1.17 17.98
CA PHE A 19 -5.25 -0.09 17.82
C PHE A 19 -4.98 0.73 16.56
N ARG A 20 -3.71 0.99 16.25
CA ARG A 20 -3.32 1.64 14.98
C ARG A 20 -3.77 0.82 13.77
N LEU A 21 -3.56 -0.50 13.80
CA LEU A 21 -3.95 -1.38 12.70
C LEU A 21 -5.46 -1.53 12.56
N LEU A 22 -6.21 -1.55 13.67
CA LEU A 22 -7.68 -1.52 13.64
C LEU A 22 -8.22 -0.21 13.06
N GLU A 23 -7.62 0.93 13.43
CA GLU A 23 -7.96 2.23 12.85
C GLU A 23 -7.70 2.25 11.34
N GLU A 24 -6.58 1.68 10.88
CA GLU A 24 -6.30 1.55 9.45
C GLU A 24 -7.27 0.58 8.76
N LEU A 25 -7.64 -0.54 9.38
CA LEU A 25 -8.65 -1.45 8.82
C LEU A 25 -9.98 -0.73 8.59
N GLU A 26 -10.47 -0.01 9.60
CA GLU A 26 -11.73 0.73 9.53
C GLU A 26 -11.69 1.80 8.42
N ARG A 27 -10.54 2.45 8.21
CA ARG A 27 -10.35 3.40 7.10
C ARG A 27 -10.35 2.69 5.75
N GLY A 28 -9.68 1.56 5.63
CA GLY A 28 -9.67 0.73 4.41
C GLY A 28 -11.08 0.31 3.99
N GLU A 29 -11.93 -0.10 4.94
CA GLU A 29 -13.31 -0.54 4.70
C GLU A 29 -14.25 0.61 4.30
N LYS A 30 -14.04 1.81 4.83
CA LYS A 30 -14.82 3.01 4.46
C LYS A 30 -14.50 3.53 3.06
N GLY A 31 -13.38 3.08 2.48
CA GLY A 31 -12.85 3.58 1.22
C GLY A 31 -12.02 4.84 1.41
N ILE A 32 -11.08 5.03 0.47
CA ILE A 32 -10.02 6.03 0.58
C ILE A 32 -10.14 7.02 -0.58
N GLY A 33 -10.24 8.31 -0.25
CA GLY A 33 -10.18 9.39 -1.22
C GLY A 33 -11.14 9.20 -2.40
N ASP A 34 -10.58 9.13 -3.61
CA ASP A 34 -11.29 8.96 -4.87
C ASP A 34 -11.50 7.48 -5.29
N GLY A 35 -11.17 6.53 -4.41
CA GLY A 35 -11.30 5.09 -4.67
C GLY A 35 -10.23 4.50 -5.59
N THR A 36 -9.21 5.27 -5.97
CA THR A 36 -8.11 4.78 -6.80
C THR A 36 -7.02 4.04 -6.03
N VAL A 37 -7.08 4.10 -4.70
CA VAL A 37 -6.22 3.38 -3.78
C VAL A 37 -7.13 2.68 -2.77
N SER A 38 -6.81 1.45 -2.42
CA SER A 38 -7.48 0.70 -1.36
C SER A 38 -6.50 -0.24 -0.66
N TYR A 39 -6.81 -0.63 0.57
CA TYR A 39 -6.11 -1.71 1.24
C TYR A 39 -7.04 -2.43 2.22
N GLY A 40 -6.67 -3.66 2.56
CA GLY A 40 -7.38 -4.49 3.53
C GLY A 40 -6.51 -5.63 4.03
N MET A 41 -6.98 -6.33 5.06
CA MET A 41 -6.29 -7.53 5.56
C MET A 41 -6.29 -8.62 4.50
N ASP A 42 -5.18 -9.33 4.40
CA ASP A 42 -5.03 -10.45 3.47
C ASP A 42 -5.74 -11.72 3.98
N ASP A 43 -5.65 -11.94 5.28
CA ASP A 43 -6.28 -13.04 5.99
C ASP A 43 -7.06 -12.48 7.17
N ALA A 44 -8.39 -12.64 7.17
CA ALA A 44 -9.27 -12.15 8.22
C ALA A 44 -9.06 -12.90 9.56
N ASP A 45 -8.45 -14.10 9.52
CA ASP A 45 -8.15 -14.89 10.71
C ASP A 45 -6.78 -14.54 11.32
N ASP A 46 -5.97 -13.66 10.67
CA ASP A 46 -4.70 -13.18 11.22
C ASP A 46 -4.94 -12.19 12.36
N VAL A 47 -4.98 -12.73 13.59
CA VAL A 47 -5.13 -11.96 14.84
C VAL A 47 -4.02 -10.92 15.02
N PHE A 48 -2.84 -11.11 14.42
CA PHE A 48 -1.74 -10.15 14.51
C PHE A 48 -1.83 -9.04 13.47
N MET A 49 -2.74 -9.13 12.51
CA MET A 49 -2.98 -8.13 11.45
C MET A 49 -1.66 -7.73 10.77
N GLN A 50 -0.83 -8.70 10.41
CA GLN A 50 0.50 -8.46 9.83
C GLN A 50 0.44 -8.36 8.31
N SER A 51 -0.43 -9.14 7.67
CA SER A 51 -0.48 -9.25 6.21
C SER A 51 -1.64 -8.47 5.63
N TRP A 52 -1.32 -7.55 4.72
CA TRP A 52 -2.26 -6.65 4.09
C TRP A 52 -2.08 -6.66 2.58
N THR A 53 -3.19 -6.50 1.86
CA THR A 53 -3.22 -6.35 0.42
C THR A 53 -3.58 -4.90 0.09
N GLY A 54 -2.71 -4.22 -0.62
CA GLY A 54 -2.94 -2.88 -1.18
C GLY A 54 -3.25 -2.93 -2.67
N THR A 55 -4.07 -2.02 -3.15
CA THR A 55 -4.41 -1.87 -4.56
C THR A 55 -4.19 -0.43 -5.00
N ILE A 56 -3.56 -0.24 -6.16
CA ILE A 56 -3.41 1.06 -6.82
C ILE A 56 -3.97 0.94 -8.24
N ILE A 57 -4.95 1.79 -8.57
CA ILE A 57 -5.39 2.03 -9.93
C ILE A 57 -4.41 3.03 -10.56
N GLY A 58 -3.78 2.62 -11.65
CA GLY A 58 -2.74 3.39 -12.30
C GLY A 58 -3.25 4.75 -12.79
N PRO A 59 -2.49 5.82 -12.55
CA PRO A 59 -2.93 7.18 -12.81
C PRO A 59 -3.09 7.48 -14.30
N PRO A 60 -4.03 8.37 -14.67
CA PRO A 60 -4.24 8.76 -16.07
C PRO A 60 -3.04 9.53 -16.63
N ASN A 61 -2.91 9.54 -17.96
CA ASN A 61 -1.81 10.17 -18.70
C ASN A 61 -0.44 9.57 -18.39
N THR A 62 -0.39 8.30 -18.01
CA THR A 62 0.83 7.54 -17.79
C THR A 62 0.73 6.17 -18.46
N VAL A 63 1.84 5.48 -18.62
CA VAL A 63 1.89 4.06 -19.05
C VAL A 63 1.18 3.10 -18.10
N HIS A 64 0.82 3.57 -16.91
CA HIS A 64 0.10 2.81 -15.88
C HIS A 64 -1.42 2.96 -16.00
N GLU A 65 -1.93 3.90 -16.82
CA GLU A 65 -3.35 4.22 -16.92
C GLU A 65 -4.22 2.97 -17.18
N GLY A 66 -5.27 2.80 -16.37
CA GLY A 66 -6.21 1.68 -16.48
C GLY A 66 -5.71 0.35 -15.92
N ARG A 67 -4.45 0.25 -15.50
CA ARG A 67 -3.90 -0.96 -14.87
C ARG A 67 -4.21 -1.00 -13.38
N ILE A 68 -4.39 -2.22 -12.85
CA ILE A 68 -4.61 -2.47 -11.42
C ILE A 68 -3.36 -3.16 -10.86
N TYR A 69 -2.69 -2.49 -9.92
CA TYR A 69 -1.51 -3.03 -9.25
C TYR A 69 -1.88 -3.53 -7.87
N GLN A 70 -1.61 -4.80 -7.59
CA GLN A 70 -1.73 -5.38 -6.26
C GLN A 70 -0.36 -5.38 -5.56
N LEU A 71 -0.38 -5.05 -4.27
CA LEU A 71 0.79 -4.99 -3.40
C LEU A 71 0.52 -5.80 -2.13
N LYS A 72 1.58 -6.36 -1.57
CA LYS A 72 1.61 -6.87 -0.20
C LYS A 72 2.30 -5.86 0.70
N LEU A 73 1.64 -5.59 1.82
CA LEU A 73 2.14 -4.76 2.91
C LEU A 73 2.26 -5.68 4.13
N PHE A 74 3.45 -5.72 4.73
CA PHE A 74 3.73 -6.53 5.91
C PHE A 74 4.01 -5.63 7.12
N CYS A 75 3.02 -5.47 7.98
CA CYS A 75 3.11 -4.70 9.21
C CYS A 75 3.71 -5.56 10.31
N GLY A 76 5.05 -5.52 10.45
CA GLY A 76 5.79 -6.27 11.47
C GLY A 76 5.43 -5.88 12.91
N LYS A 77 6.09 -6.53 13.89
CA LYS A 77 5.84 -6.28 15.32
C LYS A 77 6.19 -4.85 15.77
N GLU A 78 7.16 -4.23 15.10
CA GLU A 78 7.63 -2.87 15.38
C GLU A 78 6.80 -1.79 14.66
N TYR A 79 5.81 -2.15 13.84
CA TYR A 79 4.90 -1.18 13.25
C TYR A 79 4.04 -0.51 14.35
N PRO A 80 3.78 0.80 14.31
CA PRO A 80 4.17 1.77 13.28
C PRO A 80 5.49 2.49 13.55
N ASP A 81 6.27 2.11 14.56
CA ASP A 81 7.55 2.76 14.84
C ASP A 81 8.60 2.47 13.75
N GLU A 82 8.52 1.29 13.13
CA GLU A 82 9.23 0.93 11.89
C GLU A 82 8.25 0.80 10.70
N PRO A 83 8.70 1.09 9.46
CA PRO A 83 7.85 0.98 8.27
C PRO A 83 7.43 -0.48 7.99
N PRO A 84 6.30 -0.69 7.32
CA PRO A 84 5.94 -2.02 6.85
C PRO A 84 6.84 -2.44 5.68
N GLY A 85 6.98 -3.75 5.48
CA GLY A 85 7.55 -4.27 4.24
C GLY A 85 6.58 -4.07 3.08
N VAL A 86 7.05 -3.61 1.92
CA VAL A 86 6.18 -3.30 0.77
C VAL A 86 6.68 -4.02 -0.47
N ARG A 87 5.79 -4.76 -1.14
CA ARG A 87 6.12 -5.53 -2.35
C ARG A 87 4.98 -5.52 -3.35
N PHE A 88 5.26 -5.20 -4.60
CA PHE A 88 4.32 -5.41 -5.70
C PHE A 88 4.16 -6.90 -6.01
N GLN A 89 2.92 -7.37 -6.10
CA GLN A 89 2.58 -8.67 -6.65
C GLN A 89 2.41 -8.58 -8.17
N THR A 90 1.72 -7.54 -8.65
CA THR A 90 1.66 -7.23 -10.07
C THR A 90 3.03 -6.71 -10.53
N ARG A 91 3.62 -7.33 -11.55
CA ARG A 91 4.91 -6.86 -12.08
C ARG A 91 4.80 -5.41 -12.54
N ILE A 92 5.76 -4.58 -12.14
CA ILE A 92 5.82 -3.16 -12.46
C ILE A 92 7.28 -2.77 -12.72
N ASN A 93 7.49 -1.95 -13.74
CA ASN A 93 8.76 -1.25 -13.90
C ASN A 93 8.63 0.12 -13.26
N MET A 94 9.34 0.36 -12.15
CA MET A 94 9.35 1.63 -11.44
C MET A 94 10.72 1.84 -10.77
N SER A 95 11.23 3.07 -10.76
CA SER A 95 12.59 3.38 -10.30
C SER A 95 12.90 2.94 -8.87
N CYS A 96 11.90 2.91 -7.98
CA CYS A 96 12.06 2.51 -6.59
C CYS A 96 11.67 1.05 -6.31
N VAL A 97 11.43 0.23 -7.33
CA VAL A 97 11.00 -1.16 -7.19
C VAL A 97 12.03 -2.09 -7.80
N ASN A 98 12.41 -3.10 -7.04
CA ASN A 98 13.25 -4.18 -7.52
C ASN A 98 12.48 -5.01 -8.57
N TYR A 99 13.00 -5.06 -9.80
CA TYR A 99 12.34 -5.73 -10.91
C TYR A 99 12.09 -7.23 -10.69
N GLU A 100 13.01 -7.92 -10.02
CA GLU A 100 12.94 -9.37 -9.84
C GLU A 100 12.01 -9.76 -8.69
N THR A 101 12.08 -9.03 -7.58
CA THR A 101 11.37 -9.39 -6.34
C THR A 101 10.04 -8.64 -6.15
N GLY A 102 9.89 -7.49 -6.82
CA GLY A 102 8.79 -6.55 -6.63
C GLY A 102 8.92 -5.71 -5.35
N VAL A 103 9.99 -5.86 -4.58
CA VAL A 103 10.17 -5.14 -3.30
C VAL A 103 10.41 -3.66 -3.58
N VAL A 104 9.73 -2.79 -2.82
CA VAL A 104 10.00 -1.35 -2.83
C VAL A 104 11.26 -1.11 -2.01
N GLU A 105 12.28 -0.54 -2.64
CA GLU A 105 13.60 -0.32 -2.03
C GLU A 105 13.55 0.95 -1.16
N PRO A 106 13.70 0.86 0.18
CA PRO A 106 13.55 2.04 1.06
C PRO A 106 14.52 3.18 0.70
N ARG A 107 15.72 2.85 0.23
CA ARG A 107 16.74 3.82 -0.20
C ARG A 107 16.32 4.66 -1.40
N LEU A 108 15.43 4.14 -2.24
CA LEU A 108 14.94 4.78 -3.46
C LEU A 108 13.55 5.40 -3.27
N PHE A 109 12.94 5.19 -2.09
CA PHE A 109 11.61 5.66 -1.77
C PHE A 109 11.63 6.41 -0.43
N PRO A 110 11.77 7.75 -0.45
CA PRO A 110 12.03 8.56 0.74
C PRO A 110 11.06 8.35 1.90
N MET A 111 9.79 8.03 1.62
CA MET A 111 8.79 7.79 2.66
C MET A 111 9.12 6.58 3.55
N LEU A 112 9.77 5.54 3.00
CA LEU A 112 10.23 4.40 3.79
C LEU A 112 11.63 4.64 4.37
N ALA A 113 12.48 5.43 3.69
CA ALA A 113 13.81 5.77 4.19
C ALA A 113 13.76 6.65 5.45
N ASP A 114 12.88 7.65 5.46
CA ASP A 114 12.68 8.60 6.55
C ASP A 114 11.30 8.38 7.20
N TRP A 115 11.01 7.12 7.56
CA TRP A 115 9.72 6.72 8.11
C TRP A 115 9.39 7.48 9.41
N LYS A 116 8.11 7.83 9.54
CA LYS A 116 7.54 8.44 10.75
C LYS A 116 6.34 7.61 11.18
N ARG A 117 6.18 7.38 12.49
CA ARG A 117 5.06 6.60 13.03
C ARG A 117 3.67 7.15 12.69
N GLU A 118 3.59 8.42 12.32
CA GLU A 118 2.36 9.06 11.89
C GLU A 118 1.94 8.64 10.47
N ASN A 119 2.87 8.16 9.65
CA ASN A 119 2.59 7.62 8.31
C ASN A 119 1.75 6.33 8.41
N THR A 120 0.99 6.07 7.35
CA THR A 120 0.04 4.96 7.23
C THR A 120 0.29 4.14 5.97
N MET A 121 -0.37 2.97 5.87
CA MET A 121 -0.42 2.21 4.62
C MET A 121 -1.04 3.02 3.48
N GLU A 122 -2.03 3.86 3.78
CA GLU A 122 -2.61 4.79 2.82
C GLU A 122 -1.56 5.73 2.23
N ASP A 123 -0.76 6.36 3.10
CA ASP A 123 0.29 7.30 2.69
C ASP A 123 1.30 6.64 1.75
N ILE A 124 1.69 5.39 2.06
CA ILE A 124 2.58 4.58 1.21
C ILE A 124 1.98 4.41 -0.17
N LEU A 125 0.74 3.95 -0.26
CA LEU A 125 0.08 3.67 -1.54
C LEU A 125 -0.14 4.96 -2.35
N MET A 126 -0.51 6.05 -1.70
CA MET A 126 -0.66 7.37 -2.34
C MET A 126 0.67 7.90 -2.86
N GLN A 127 1.75 7.75 -2.10
CA GLN A 127 3.08 8.19 -2.51
C GLN A 127 3.67 7.30 -3.62
N LEU A 128 3.40 5.99 -3.62
CA LEU A 128 3.74 5.11 -4.75
C LEU A 128 2.97 5.49 -6.02
N LYS A 129 1.67 5.80 -5.91
CA LYS A 129 0.89 6.32 -7.03
C LYS A 129 1.46 7.65 -7.56
N LYS A 130 1.96 8.51 -6.67
CA LYS A 130 2.67 9.74 -7.07
C LYS A 130 3.97 9.43 -7.81
N GLU A 131 4.73 8.42 -7.38
CA GLU A 131 5.93 7.97 -8.08
C GLU A 131 5.63 7.44 -9.49
N MET A 132 4.48 6.79 -9.72
CA MET A 132 4.05 6.38 -11.08
C MET A 132 3.89 7.59 -12.03
N MET A 133 3.55 8.77 -11.50
CA MET A 133 3.42 10.01 -12.29
C MET A 133 4.75 10.76 -12.46
N SER A 134 5.83 10.33 -11.79
CA SER A 134 7.11 11.01 -11.86
C SER A 134 7.67 10.99 -13.28
N PRO A 135 8.50 11.98 -13.69
CA PRO A 135 9.07 12.01 -15.03
C PRO A 135 9.86 10.75 -15.40
N GLN A 136 10.44 10.07 -14.40
CA GLN A 136 11.24 8.85 -14.57
C GLN A 136 10.34 7.62 -14.85
N ASN A 137 9.14 7.57 -14.27
CA ASN A 137 8.30 6.37 -14.29
C ASN A 137 7.12 6.47 -15.26
N ARG A 138 6.55 7.67 -15.47
CA ARG A 138 5.29 7.85 -16.24
C ARG A 138 5.32 7.38 -17.69
N LYS A 139 6.51 7.19 -18.26
CA LYS A 139 6.76 6.70 -19.64
C LYS A 139 7.58 5.41 -19.68
N LEU A 140 7.89 4.82 -18.53
CA LEU A 140 8.75 3.63 -18.44
C LEU A 140 7.97 2.42 -18.98
N SER A 141 8.52 1.74 -19.99
CA SER A 141 7.85 0.58 -20.60
C SER A 141 7.50 -0.44 -19.52
N GLN A 142 6.24 -0.86 -19.47
CA GLN A 142 5.74 -1.81 -18.47
C GLN A 142 5.72 -3.23 -19.04
N PRO A 143 5.91 -4.27 -18.19
CA PRO A 143 5.66 -5.64 -18.60
C PRO A 143 4.20 -5.82 -19.07
N SER A 144 3.95 -6.85 -19.86
CA SER A 144 2.58 -7.27 -20.19
C SER A 144 1.82 -7.56 -18.89
N ASP A 145 0.58 -7.09 -18.79
CA ASP A 145 -0.26 -7.36 -17.63
C ASP A 145 -0.47 -8.88 -17.53
N GLY A 146 0.27 -9.52 -16.63
CA GLY A 146 0.39 -10.97 -16.49
C GLY A 146 -0.85 -11.66 -15.91
N ASN A 147 -2.06 -11.16 -16.20
CA ASN A 147 -3.30 -11.83 -15.81
C ASN A 147 -3.63 -13.06 -16.71
N GLU A 148 -2.66 -13.54 -17.49
CA GLU A 148 -2.79 -14.74 -18.33
C GLU A 148 -2.17 -16.00 -17.69
N GLU A 149 -1.59 -15.93 -16.49
CA GLU A 149 -1.20 -17.13 -15.72
C GLU A 149 -2.28 -17.46 -14.66
N GLY A 150 -3.42 -17.98 -15.13
CA GLY A 150 -4.53 -18.33 -14.22
C GLY A 150 -5.81 -18.89 -14.85
N ARG A 151 -5.81 -19.35 -16.11
CA ARG A 151 -6.90 -20.17 -16.67
C ARG A 151 -6.33 -21.37 -17.43
N VAL A 152 -5.81 -22.34 -16.68
CA VAL A 152 -5.94 -23.73 -17.12
C VAL A 152 -7.34 -24.17 -16.71
N ASP A 153 -8.32 -23.85 -17.56
CA ASP A 153 -9.67 -24.39 -17.43
C ASP A 153 -9.62 -25.87 -17.88
N GLN A 154 -9.35 -26.78 -16.95
CA GLN A 154 -9.86 -28.13 -17.11
C GLN A 154 -11.36 -28.06 -16.89
N LYS A 155 -12.07 -28.17 -18.03
CA LYS A 155 -13.53 -28.24 -18.22
C LYS A 155 -14.19 -26.91 -18.52
N GLY A 156 -14.12 -26.56 -19.81
CA GLY A 156 -14.86 -25.47 -20.41
C GLY A 156 -16.34 -25.47 -20.00
N LEU A 157 -16.74 -24.39 -19.36
CA LEU A 157 -18.09 -23.86 -19.42
C LEU A 157 -18.01 -22.34 -19.38
N VAL A 158 -18.27 -21.71 -20.52
CA VAL A 158 -18.35 -20.25 -20.63
C VAL A 158 -19.58 -19.79 -19.85
N VAL A 159 -19.39 -19.16 -18.69
CA VAL A 159 -20.47 -18.44 -18.01
C VAL A 159 -20.72 -17.15 -18.78
N LYS A 160 -21.70 -17.21 -19.69
CA LYS A 160 -22.33 -16.03 -20.27
C LYS A 160 -23.05 -15.28 -19.15
N CYS A 161 -22.61 -14.06 -18.87
CA CYS A 161 -23.41 -13.11 -18.11
C CYS A 161 -24.63 -12.74 -18.94
N CYS A 162 -25.77 -13.39 -18.70
CA CYS A 162 -27.08 -12.92 -19.12
C CYS A 162 -27.63 -12.09 -17.96
N ILE A 163 -27.56 -10.76 -18.11
CA ILE A 163 -28.40 -9.84 -17.35
C ILE A 163 -29.83 -10.02 -17.88
N MET A 164 -30.75 -10.37 -16.99
CA MET A 164 -32.20 -10.41 -17.26
C MET A 164 -32.78 -9.00 -17.40
#